data_AF-A0A413PZ46-F1
#
_entry.id   AF-A0A413PZ46-F1
#
_cell.length_a   1.000
_cell.length_b   1.000
_cell.length_c   1.000
_cell.angle_alpha   90.00
_cell.angle_beta   90.00
_cell.angle_gamma   90.00
#
_symmetry.space_group_name_H-M   'P 1'
#
loop_
_entity.id
_entity.type
_entity.pdbx_description
1 polymer ?
#
loop_
_entity_poly.entity_id
_entity_poly.type
_entity_poly.pdbx_seq_one_letter_code
_entity_poly.pdbx_strand_id
1 'polypeptide(L)' 'MTGYIEEGKSMGKSVIFDLDGTLLNTLDDLEDSVNHTLNYFKYPKRTKAEVRSFIGGGAKA' A
#
# COMPACT_ATOMS: atom_id res chain seq x y z
N MET A 1 16.47 26.89 30.52
CA MET A 1 15.01 26.76 30.68
C MET A 1 14.67 25.29 30.57
N THR A 2 14.58 24.57 31.69
CA THR A 2 14.17 23.17 31.75
C THR A 2 12.65 23.11 31.56
N GLY A 3 12.18 22.41 30.53
CA GLY A 3 10.75 22.19 30.30
C GLY A 3 10.24 21.08 31.23
N TYR A 4 9.30 21.42 32.10
CA TYR A 4 8.53 20.46 32.89
C TYR A 4 7.44 19.84 32.00
N ILE A 5 7.35 18.52 31.97
CA ILE A 5 6.16 17.82 31.45
C ILE A 5 5.16 17.78 32.61
N GLU A 6 4.01 18.43 32.44
CA GLU A 6 2.93 18.41 33.42
C GLU A 6 2.43 16.96 33.63
N GLU A 7 2.35 16.54 34.89
CA GLU A 7 1.75 15.25 35.27
C GLU A 7 0.27 15.22 34.84
N GLY A 8 -0.07 14.24 34.00
CA GLY A 8 -1.45 14.03 33.53
C GLY A 8 -1.65 14.13 32.02
N LYS A 9 -0.63 14.45 31.22
CA LYS A 9 -0.78 14.49 29.76
C LYS A 9 -0.78 13.08 29.16
N SER A 10 -1.99 12.53 28.97
CA SER A 10 -2.23 11.35 28.13
C SER A 10 -1.68 11.59 26.71
N MET A 11 -0.57 10.92 26.37
CA MET A 11 -0.16 10.74 24.98
C MET A 11 -1.23 9.87 24.32
N GLY A 12 -2.05 10.47 23.45
CA GLY A 12 -3.11 9.75 22.74
C GLY A 12 -2.59 8.45 22.13
N LYS A 13 -3.23 7.32 22.44
CA LYS A 13 -2.89 6.03 21.84
C LYS A 13 -3.59 5.94 20.49
N SER A 14 -2.84 6.11 19.41
CA SER A 14 -3.34 5.94 18.04
C SER A 14 -2.45 4.97 17.27
N VAL A 15 -3.08 4.13 16.45
CA VAL A 15 -2.41 3.18 15.55
C VAL A 15 -2.93 3.43 14.14
N ILE A 16 -2.00 3.54 13.19
CA ILE A 16 -2.31 3.70 11.77
C ILE A 16 -1.86 2.43 11.06
N PHE A 17 -2.75 1.90 10.23
CA PHE A 17 -2.47 0.75 9.38
C PHE A 17 -2.51 1.18 7.92
N ASP A 18 -1.57 0.65 7.15
CA ASP A 18 -1.69 0.66 5.70
C ASP A 18 -2.86 -0.25 5.26
N LEU A 19 -3.39 -0.05 4.06
CA LEU A 19 -4.54 -0.79 3.57
C LEU A 19 -4.11 -2.04 2.80
N ASP A 20 -3.39 -1.82 1.69
CA ASP A 20 -3.02 -2.86 0.74
C ASP A 20 -1.90 -3.75 1.31
N GLY A 21 -2.14 -5.06 1.35
CA GLY A 21 -1.19 -6.03 1.89
C GLY A 21 -1.03 -5.98 3.42
N THR A 22 -1.74 -5.09 4.12
CA THR A 22 -1.78 -5.02 5.59
C THR A 22 -3.16 -5.39 6.13
N LEU A 23 -4.20 -4.63 5.75
CA LEU A 23 -5.57 -4.93 6.16
C LEU A 23 -6.29 -5.82 5.14
N LEU A 24 -5.97 -5.68 3.85
CA LEU A 24 -6.61 -6.40 2.75
C LEU A 24 -5.56 -7.06 1.85
N ASN A 25 -5.84 -8.28 1.38
CA ASN A 25 -5.07 -8.90 0.30
C ASN A 25 -5.68 -8.49 -1.06
N THR A 26 -5.21 -7.36 -1.60
CA THR A 26 -5.71 -6.78 -2.87
C THR A 26 -4.87 -7.18 -4.09
N LEU A 27 -3.87 -8.06 -3.92
CA LEU A 27 -2.94 -8.40 -4.99
C LEU A 27 -3.63 -9.09 -6.19
N ASP A 28 -4.64 -9.92 -5.94
CA ASP A 28 -5.44 -10.58 -6.98
C ASP A 28 -6.24 -9.56 -7.80
N ASP A 29 -6.93 -8.62 -7.13
CA ASP A 29 -7.71 -7.57 -7.79
C ASP A 29 -6.81 -6.62 -8.62
N LEU A 30 -5.59 -6.35 -8.11
CA LEU A 30 -4.60 -5.55 -8.82
C LEU A 30 -4.04 -6.28 -10.04
N GLU A 31 -3.78 -7.59 -9.95
CA GLU A 31 -3.38 -8.41 -11.10
C GLU A 31 -4.44 -8.38 -12.21
N ASP A 32 -5.70 -8.59 -11.84
CA ASP A 32 -6.82 -8.58 -12.79
C ASP A 32 -6.97 -7.21 -13.47
N SER A 33 -6.88 -6.13 -12.69
CA SER A 33 -7.00 -4.75 -13.20
C SER A 33 -5.85 -4.38 -14.16
N VAL A 34 -4.61 -4.76 -13.82
CA VAL A 34 -3.43 -4.55 -14.67
C VAL A 34 -3.57 -5.34 -15.97
N ASN A 35 -3.93 -6.63 -15.88
CA ASN A 35 -4.06 -7.48 -17.04
C ASN A 35 -5.24 -7.11 -17.94
N HIS A 36 -6.32 -6.59 -17.37
CA HIS A 36 -7.44 -6.02 -18.13
C HIS A 36 -6.95 -4.89 -19.03
N THR A 37 -6.20 -3.94 -18.46
CA THR A 37 -5.66 -2.78 -19.18
C THR A 37 -4.65 -3.20 -20.25
N LEU A 38 -3.71 -4.09 -19.94
CA LEU A 38 -2.72 -4.58 -20.90
C LEU A 38 -3.40 -5.26 -22.10
N ASN A 39 -4.41 -6.08 -21.84
CA ASN A 39 -5.17 -6.77 -22.89
C ASN A 39 -5.95 -5.79 -23.77
N TYR A 40 -6.52 -4.72 -23.20
CA TYR A 40 -7.20 -3.67 -23.97
C TYR A 40 -6.27 -3.05 -25.02
N PHE A 41 -5.02 -2.75 -24.63
CA PHE A 41 -4.00 -2.20 -25.51
C PHE A 41 -3.19 -3.24 -26.30
N LYS A 42 -3.57 -4.52 -26.27
CA LYS A 42 -2.90 -5.63 -26.98
C LYS A 42 -1.46 -5.89 -26.51
N TYR A 43 -1.13 -5.58 -25.27
CA TYR A 43 0.13 -5.97 -24.64
C TYR A 43 0.04 -7.34 -23.96
N PRO A 44 1.18 -8.02 -23.76
CA PRO A 44 1.23 -9.28 -23.02
C PRO A 44 0.74 -9.11 -21.58
N LYS A 45 0.06 -10.14 -21.05
CA LYS A 45 -0.30 -10.22 -19.64
C LYS A 45 0.94 -10.37 -18.76
N ARG A 46 0.81 -9.96 -17.51
CA ARG A 46 1.80 -10.12 -16.44
C ARG A 46 1.31 -11.13 -15.42
N THR A 47 2.27 -11.84 -14.85
CA THR A 47 2.03 -12.77 -13.75
C THR A 47 1.80 -12.03 -12.44
N LYS A 48 1.08 -12.64 -11.50
CA LYS A 48 0.96 -12.15 -10.12
C LYS A 48 2.28 -11.72 -9.46
N ALA A 49 3.35 -12.49 -9.70
CA ALA A 49 4.67 -12.19 -9.16
C ALA A 49 5.28 -10.91 -9.74
N GLU A 50 5.11 -10.68 -11.05
CA GLU A 50 5.50 -9.41 -11.70
C GLU A 50 4.63 -8.26 -11.20
N VAL A 51 3.31 -8.43 -11.12
CA VAL A 51 2.41 -7.37 -10.62
C VAL A 51 2.77 -6.99 -9.18
N ARG A 52 3.08 -7.98 -8.33
CA ARG A 52 3.54 -7.74 -6.95
C ARG A 52 4.81 -6.90 -6.89
N SER A 53 5.76 -7.10 -7.81
CA SER A 53 7.01 -6.34 -7.80
C SER A 53 6.84 -4.89 -8.27
N PHE A 54 5.72 -4.56 -8.92
CA PHE A 54 5.40 -3.19 -9.34
C PHE A 54 4.78 -2.34 -8.21
N ILE A 55 4.30 -2.98 -7.14
CA ILE A 55 3.57 -2.33 -6.05
C ILE A 55 4.53 -1.98 -4.90
N GLY A 56 4.36 -0.80 -4.28
CA GLY A 56 5.09 -0.37 -3.09
C GLY A 56 6.13 0.74 -3.31
N GLY A 57 6.48 1.06 -4.56
CA GLY A 57 7.40 2.17 -4.89
C GLY A 57 6.74 3.53 -5.17
N GLY A 58 5.40 3.55 -5.28
CA GLY A 58 4.65 4.73 -5.73
C GLY A 58 4.97 5.10 -7.19
N ALA A 59 4.50 6.27 -7.65
CA ALA A 59 4.68 6.75 -9.03
C ALA A 59 6.14 7.08 -9.44
N LYS A 60 7.11 6.84 -8.55
CA LYS A 60 8.55 7.03 -8.80
C LYS A 60 9.27 5.76 -9.26
N ALA A 61 8.60 4.60 -9.20
CA ALA A 61 9.14 3.30 -9.62
C ALA A 61 9.16 3.15 -11.15
#